data_AF-A0A0D0DCI3-F1
#
_entry.id   AF-A0A0D0DCI3-F1
#
_cell.length_a   1.000
_cell.length_b   1.000
_cell.length_c   1.000
_cell.angle_alpha   90.00
_cell.angle_beta   90.00
_cell.angle_gamma   90.00
#
_symmetry.space_group_name_H-M   'P 1'
#
loop_
_entity.id
_entity.type
_entity.pdbx_description
1 polymer ?
#
loop_
_entity_poly.entity_id
_entity_poly.type
_entity_poly.pdbx_seq_one_letter_code
_entity_poly.pdbx_strand_id
1 'polypeptide(L)'
;MPSSAATHKANKASAGELTSCVPPTHEIGGKKFSFSVKTTSDLSKSQRNQIWRIFEENMYKLYCTSSFGWNPQAKKMEMFDLLSRFVVVQRGDDQQDGAQRSDVLAYTLFRFDREEYQDVVYCYELQVAEDARRCGLGRLLTQMLSDIGAQWGMTKVMLTVFKGFTSL
;
A
#
# COMPACT_ATOMS: atom_id res chain seq x y z
N MET A 1 -16.85 -2.92 17.55
CA MET A 1 -18.12 -2.48 16.93
C MET A 1 -18.40 -3.37 15.73
N PRO A 2 -19.66 -3.75 15.44
CA PRO A 2 -19.94 -4.58 14.26
C PRO A 2 -19.60 -3.81 12.96
N SER A 3 -18.97 -4.53 12.03
CA SER A 3 -18.66 -4.07 10.68
C SER A 3 -19.92 -3.57 9.97
N SER A 4 -19.85 -2.47 9.23
CA SER A 4 -20.97 -1.99 8.42
C SER A 4 -21.20 -2.91 7.21
N ALA A 5 -22.36 -2.80 6.55
CA ALA A 5 -22.61 -3.54 5.32
C ALA A 5 -21.60 -3.19 4.21
N ALA A 6 -21.17 -1.92 4.13
CA ALA A 6 -20.17 -1.46 3.17
C ALA A 6 -18.80 -2.06 3.46
N THR A 7 -18.33 -1.98 4.71
CA THR A 7 -17.04 -2.53 5.14
C THR A 7 -16.99 -4.06 5.03
N HIS A 8 -18.10 -4.74 5.33
CA HIS A 8 -18.21 -6.19 5.12
C HIS A 8 -18.16 -6.58 3.65
N LYS A 9 -18.85 -5.83 2.77
CA LYS A 9 -18.78 -6.04 1.32
C LYS A 9 -17.38 -5.79 0.79
N ALA A 10 -16.75 -4.67 1.18
CA ALA A 10 -15.43 -4.27 0.73
C ALA A 10 -14.33 -5.25 1.17
N ASN A 11 -14.44 -5.80 2.39
CA ASN A 11 -13.51 -6.82 2.86
C ASN A 11 -13.60 -8.16 2.11
N LYS A 12 -14.71 -8.44 1.41
CA LYS A 12 -14.86 -9.60 0.53
C LYS A 12 -14.43 -9.36 -0.90
N ALA A 13 -14.13 -8.11 -1.27
CA ALA A 13 -13.71 -7.76 -2.62
C ALA A 13 -12.40 -8.45 -2.99
N SER A 14 -12.36 -9.07 -4.16
CA SER A 14 -11.15 -9.57 -4.78
C SER A 14 -10.22 -8.42 -5.23
N ALA A 15 -8.95 -8.72 -5.48
CA ALA A 15 -8.03 -7.75 -6.07
C ALA A 15 -8.51 -7.26 -7.46
N GLY A 16 -9.16 -8.12 -8.25
CA GLY A 16 -9.69 -7.76 -9.56
C GLY A 16 -10.78 -6.70 -9.48
N GLU A 17 -11.72 -6.83 -8.55
CA GLU A 17 -12.79 -5.83 -8.35
C GLU A 17 -12.21 -4.47 -7.91
N LEU A 18 -11.19 -4.47 -7.05
CA LEU A 18 -10.51 -3.24 -6.63
C LEU A 18 -9.67 -2.60 -7.73
N THR A 19 -9.12 -3.41 -8.65
CA THR A 19 -8.25 -2.92 -9.73
C THR A 19 -8.99 -1.95 -10.65
N SER A 20 -10.32 -2.04 -10.75
CA SER A 20 -11.14 -1.07 -11.50
C SER A 20 -10.98 0.39 -11.06
N CYS A 21 -10.52 0.63 -9.83
CA CYS A 21 -10.30 1.96 -9.25
C CYS A 21 -8.86 2.47 -9.46
N VAL A 22 -7.97 1.67 -10.05
CA VAL A 22 -6.54 1.97 -10.16
C VAL A 22 -6.13 1.92 -11.63
N PRO A 23 -5.49 2.99 -12.17
CA PRO A 23 -5.02 2.97 -13.55
C PRO A 23 -3.91 1.92 -13.71
N PRO A 24 -3.88 1.14 -14.81
CA PRO A 24 -2.88 0.09 -15.00
C PRO A 24 -1.46 0.66 -15.13
N THR A 25 -1.34 1.85 -15.73
CA THR A 25 -0.07 2.56 -15.89
C THR A 25 -0.24 4.06 -15.73
N HIS A 26 0.83 4.75 -15.35
CA HIS A 26 0.90 6.21 -15.30
C HIS A 26 2.32 6.67 -15.63
N GLU A 27 2.45 7.82 -16.30
CA GLU A 27 3.76 8.38 -16.65
C GLU A 27 4.02 9.65 -15.84
N ILE A 28 5.21 9.76 -15.25
CA ILE A 28 5.63 10.94 -14.48
C ILE A 28 7.05 11.29 -14.85
N GLY A 29 7.27 12.50 -15.37
CA GLY A 29 8.60 12.99 -15.73
C GLY A 29 9.32 12.07 -16.72
N GLY A 30 8.59 11.51 -17.70
CA GLY A 30 9.13 10.61 -18.72
C GLY A 30 9.38 9.16 -18.24
N LYS A 31 9.04 8.82 -17.00
CA LYS A 31 9.13 7.45 -16.47
C LYS A 31 7.76 6.80 -16.44
N LYS A 32 7.64 5.58 -16.96
CA LYS A 32 6.39 4.82 -16.90
C LYS A 32 6.36 3.94 -15.65
N PHE A 33 5.23 3.95 -14.97
CA PHE A 33 4.95 3.10 -13.83
C PHE A 33 3.76 2.21 -14.13
N SER A 34 3.80 0.98 -13.63
CA SER A 34 2.66 0.06 -13.60
C SER A 34 2.12 -0.06 -12.17
N PHE A 35 0.80 -0.17 -12.04
CA PHE A 35 0.13 -0.31 -10.76
C PHE A 35 -0.70 -1.58 -10.77
N SER A 36 -0.70 -2.31 -9.65
CA SER A 36 -1.55 -3.48 -9.47
C SER A 36 -2.12 -3.52 -8.06
N VAL A 37 -3.39 -3.89 -7.95
CA VAL A 37 -4.00 -4.18 -6.66
C VAL A 37 -3.78 -5.66 -6.34
N LYS A 38 -3.45 -5.97 -5.08
CA LYS A 38 -3.18 -7.32 -4.60
C LYS A 38 -3.82 -7.53 -3.22
N THR A 39 -4.41 -8.69 -2.99
CA THR A 39 -4.59 -9.19 -1.62
C THR A 39 -3.28 -9.82 -1.14
N THR A 40 -3.17 -10.09 0.15
CA THR A 40 -2.05 -10.87 0.70
C THR A 40 -1.81 -12.17 -0.08
N SER A 41 -2.84 -12.93 -0.42
CA SER A 41 -2.70 -14.19 -1.18
C SER A 41 -2.22 -13.99 -2.62
N ASP A 42 -2.43 -12.82 -3.22
CA ASP A 42 -2.03 -12.54 -4.61
C ASP A 42 -0.55 -12.12 -4.74
N LEU A 43 0.10 -11.77 -3.62
CA LEU A 43 1.49 -11.33 -3.63
C LEU A 43 2.45 -12.52 -3.85
N SER A 44 3.34 -12.39 -4.84
CA SER A 44 4.42 -13.35 -5.02
C SER A 44 5.42 -13.30 -3.86
N LYS A 45 6.19 -14.38 -3.67
CA LYS A 45 7.29 -14.40 -2.67
C LYS A 45 8.28 -13.26 -2.88
N SER A 46 8.57 -12.91 -4.14
CA SER A 46 9.44 -11.78 -4.48
C SER A 46 8.83 -10.45 -4.02
N GLN A 47 7.56 -10.20 -4.35
CA GLN A 47 6.88 -8.96 -3.96
C GLN A 47 6.80 -8.82 -2.44
N ARG A 48 6.47 -9.89 -1.70
CA ARG A 48 6.45 -9.87 -0.23
C ARG A 48 7.82 -9.50 0.35
N ASN A 49 8.90 -10.08 -0.20
CA ASN A 49 10.26 -9.78 0.24
C ASN A 49 10.65 -8.33 -0.05
N GLN A 50 10.29 -7.80 -1.23
CA GLN A 50 10.58 -6.41 -1.61
C GLN A 50 9.78 -5.40 -0.78
N ILE A 51 8.48 -5.66 -0.56
CA ILE A 51 7.62 -4.86 0.32
C ILE A 51 8.22 -4.80 1.74
N TRP A 52 8.61 -5.95 2.30
CA TRP A 52 9.25 -6.00 3.61
C TRP A 52 10.56 -5.22 3.63
N ARG A 53 11.41 -5.40 2.62
CA ARG A 53 12.70 -4.70 2.52
C ARG A 53 12.52 -3.19 2.55
N ILE A 54 11.61 -2.66 1.73
CA ILE A 54 11.34 -1.20 1.69
C ILE A 54 10.84 -0.72 3.06
N PHE A 55 9.93 -1.46 3.70
CA PHE A 55 9.46 -1.12 5.04
C PHE A 55 10.61 -1.06 6.05
N GLU A 56 11.45 -2.10 6.09
CA GLU A 56 12.58 -2.20 7.01
C GLU A 56 13.59 -1.08 6.79
N GLU A 57 13.99 -0.83 5.54
CA GLU A 57 14.90 0.26 5.18
C GLU A 57 14.35 1.63 5.61
N ASN A 58 13.06 1.87 5.43
CA ASN A 58 12.43 3.16 5.73
C ASN A 58 12.14 3.36 7.22
N MET A 59 11.75 2.30 7.92
CA MET A 59 11.10 2.40 9.24
C MET A 59 11.95 1.88 10.39
N TYR A 60 12.99 1.07 10.15
CA TYR A 60 13.79 0.44 11.20
C TYR A 60 14.28 1.44 12.26
N LYS A 61 14.94 2.52 11.82
CA LYS A 61 15.48 3.55 12.73
C LYS A 61 14.37 4.24 13.55
N LEU A 62 13.21 4.48 12.95
CA LEU A 62 12.08 5.13 13.63
C LEU A 62 11.48 4.21 14.69
N TYR A 63 11.28 2.93 14.39
CA TYR A 63 10.78 1.97 15.37
C TYR A 63 11.75 1.76 16.53
N CYS A 64 13.05 1.58 16.26
CA CYS A 64 14.07 1.40 17.30
C CYS A 64 14.20 2.60 18.25
N THR A 65 13.89 3.81 17.78
CA THR A 65 13.97 5.04 18.59
C THR A 65 12.63 5.45 19.20
N SER A 66 11.54 4.76 18.86
CA SER A 66 10.20 5.01 19.38
C SER A 66 9.82 4.05 20.51
N SER A 67 8.75 4.37 21.24
CA SER A 67 8.17 3.48 22.26
C SER A 67 7.53 2.21 21.70
N PHE A 68 7.37 2.07 20.38
CA PHE A 68 6.80 0.87 19.76
C PHE A 68 7.79 -0.31 19.75
N GLY A 69 9.10 -0.04 19.69
CA GLY A 69 10.15 -1.05 19.57
C GLY A 69 10.18 -1.76 18.21
N TRP A 70 11.19 -2.60 17.96
CA TRP A 70 11.33 -3.33 16.69
C TRP A 70 11.07 -4.83 16.89
N ASN A 71 9.91 -5.30 16.38
CA ASN A 71 9.58 -6.73 16.32
C ASN A 71 9.21 -7.11 14.88
N PRO A 72 10.17 -7.59 14.08
CA PRO A 72 9.94 -7.83 12.66
C PRO A 72 8.99 -9.00 12.39
N GLN A 73 8.96 -10.00 13.26
CA GLN A 73 8.05 -11.15 13.10
C GLN A 73 6.60 -10.72 13.32
N ALA A 74 6.34 -9.99 14.41
CA ALA A 74 5.01 -9.44 14.68
C ALA A 74 4.55 -8.49 13.56
N LYS A 75 5.43 -7.59 13.10
CA LYS A 75 5.09 -6.64 12.03
C LYS A 75 4.84 -7.34 10.69
N LYS A 76 5.60 -8.39 10.33
CA LYS A 76 5.30 -9.20 9.13
C LYS A 76 3.93 -9.87 9.21
N MET A 77 3.58 -10.44 10.37
CA MET A 77 2.26 -11.05 10.59
C MET A 77 1.14 -10.02 10.44
N GLU A 78 1.31 -8.81 10.98
CA GLU A 78 0.38 -7.70 10.82
C GLU A 78 0.26 -7.26 9.34
N MET A 79 1.39 -7.00 8.67
CA MET A 79 1.40 -6.51 7.30
C MET A 79 0.74 -7.49 6.33
N PHE A 80 1.02 -8.79 6.49
CA PHE A 80 0.54 -9.84 5.60
C PHE A 80 -0.65 -10.62 6.16
N ASP A 81 -1.53 -9.94 6.90
CA ASP A 81 -2.83 -10.47 7.32
C ASP A 81 -3.76 -10.71 6.11
N LEU A 82 -4.78 -11.54 6.28
CA LEU A 82 -5.75 -11.85 5.21
C LEU A 82 -6.61 -10.65 4.79
N LEU A 83 -6.83 -9.68 5.68
CA LEU A 83 -7.58 -8.46 5.38
C LEU A 83 -6.73 -7.39 4.67
N SER A 84 -5.40 -7.58 4.65
CA SER A 84 -4.47 -6.65 4.03
C SER A 84 -4.61 -6.62 2.50
N ARG A 85 -4.69 -5.40 1.98
CA ARG A 85 -4.74 -5.10 0.54
C ARG A 85 -3.59 -4.17 0.20
N PHE A 86 -3.08 -4.30 -1.01
CA PHE A 86 -1.91 -3.58 -1.48
C PHE A 86 -2.22 -2.92 -2.82
N VAL A 87 -1.77 -1.67 -3.00
CA VAL A 87 -1.48 -1.15 -4.34
C VAL A 87 0.03 -1.17 -4.50
N VAL A 88 0.53 -1.92 -5.48
CA VAL A 88 1.96 -2.13 -5.74
C VAL A 88 2.35 -1.39 -7.00
N VAL A 89 3.43 -0.59 -6.91
CA VAL A 89 4.01 0.16 -8.03
C VAL A 89 5.29 -0.53 -8.50
N GLN A 90 5.39 -0.76 -9.79
CA GLN A 90 6.59 -1.31 -10.44
C GLN A 90 6.95 -0.45 -11.67
N ARG A 91 8.15 -0.65 -12.22
CA ARG A 91 8.51 -0.02 -13.51
C ARG A 91 7.58 -0.49 -14.62
N GLY A 92 7.19 0.42 -15.50
CA GLY A 92 6.33 0.15 -16.65
C GLY A 92 7.07 -0.25 -17.93
N ASP A 93 8.41 -0.10 -17.94
CA ASP A 93 9.24 -0.18 -19.14
C ASP A 93 9.99 -1.54 -19.29
N ASP A 94 9.97 -2.40 -18.26
CA ASP A 94 10.73 -3.67 -18.21
C ASP A 94 10.00 -4.85 -18.89
N GLN A 95 9.44 -4.64 -20.08
CA GLN A 95 8.91 -5.74 -20.92
C GLN A 95 9.90 -6.25 -21.97
N GLN A 96 11.14 -5.75 -22.02
CA GLN A 96 12.02 -6.05 -23.16
C GLN A 96 12.81 -7.37 -23.09
N ASP A 97 13.14 -7.94 -21.93
CA ASP A 97 14.01 -9.12 -21.90
C ASP A 97 13.61 -10.15 -20.84
N GLY A 98 12.59 -10.98 -21.14
CA GLY A 98 12.41 -12.40 -20.71
C GLY A 98 12.54 -12.83 -19.24
N ALA A 99 12.95 -11.95 -18.32
CA ALA A 99 13.27 -12.22 -16.93
C ALA A 99 12.59 -11.14 -16.08
N GLN A 100 11.40 -11.47 -15.58
CA GLN A 100 10.61 -10.63 -14.67
C GLN A 100 11.37 -10.37 -13.36
N ARG A 101 12.14 -9.29 -13.31
CA ARG A 101 12.40 -8.55 -12.08
C ARG A 101 11.79 -7.17 -12.21
N SER A 102 10.46 -7.10 -12.16
CA SER A 102 9.80 -5.82 -11.95
C SER A 102 9.97 -5.45 -10.47
N ASP A 103 10.97 -4.63 -10.19
CA ASP A 103 11.23 -4.21 -8.81
C ASP A 103 10.06 -3.40 -8.27
N VAL A 104 9.61 -3.73 -7.05
CA VAL A 104 8.63 -2.93 -6.33
C VAL A 104 9.30 -1.61 -5.97
N LEU A 105 8.76 -0.50 -6.49
CA LEU A 105 9.28 0.85 -6.26
C LEU A 105 8.55 1.56 -5.12
N ALA A 106 7.27 1.26 -4.97
CA ALA A 106 6.43 1.82 -3.93
C ALA A 106 5.23 0.91 -3.68
N TYR A 107 4.63 1.03 -2.51
CA TYR A 107 3.35 0.40 -2.23
C TYR A 107 2.57 1.19 -1.18
N THR A 108 1.27 0.94 -1.16
CA THR A 108 0.46 1.17 0.04
C THR A 108 -0.13 -0.14 0.53
N LEU A 109 -0.20 -0.30 1.86
CA LEU A 109 -0.90 -1.35 2.56
C LEU A 109 -2.13 -0.71 3.22
N PHE A 110 -3.32 -1.22 2.91
CA PHE A 110 -4.55 -0.69 3.46
C PHE A 110 -5.55 -1.79 3.82
N ARG A 111 -6.52 -1.43 4.66
CA ARG A 111 -7.68 -2.26 5.00
C ARG A 111 -8.95 -1.40 4.95
N PHE A 112 -10.09 -2.06 4.75
CA PHE A 112 -11.39 -1.44 4.97
C PHE A 112 -11.77 -1.68 6.43
N ASP A 113 -11.96 -0.59 7.17
CA ASP A 113 -12.25 -0.65 8.60
C ASP A 113 -13.36 0.33 8.99
N ARG A 114 -13.77 0.27 10.25
CA ARG A 114 -14.74 1.18 10.84
C ARG A 114 -14.16 1.86 12.07
N GLU A 115 -13.87 3.14 11.95
CA GLU A 115 -13.30 3.98 13.01
C GLU A 115 -14.31 5.05 13.43
N GLU A 116 -14.61 5.14 14.74
CA GLU A 116 -15.56 6.10 15.31
C GLU A 116 -16.87 6.23 14.50
N TYR A 117 -17.49 5.08 14.17
CA TYR A 117 -18.72 4.94 13.39
C TYR A 117 -18.62 5.24 11.89
N GLN A 118 -17.44 5.63 11.39
CA GLN A 118 -17.19 5.96 9.99
C GLN A 118 -16.51 4.80 9.28
N ASP A 119 -16.98 4.49 8.07
CA ASP A 119 -16.33 3.50 7.21
C ASP A 119 -15.15 4.16 6.50
N VAL A 120 -13.97 3.54 6.60
CA VAL A 120 -12.71 4.15 6.17
C VAL A 120 -11.83 3.20 5.39
N VAL A 121 -11.04 3.77 4.49
CA VAL A 121 -9.81 3.13 4.01
C VAL A 121 -8.70 3.47 4.99
N TYR A 122 -8.28 2.51 5.81
CA TYR A 122 -7.17 2.71 6.72
C TYR A 122 -5.86 2.34 6.03
N CYS A 123 -5.04 3.34 5.71
CA CYS A 123 -3.70 3.18 5.17
C CYS A 123 -2.72 2.89 6.31
N TYR A 124 -2.34 1.62 6.45
CA TYR A 124 -1.35 1.16 7.43
C TYR A 124 0.07 1.56 7.03
N GLU A 125 0.40 1.41 5.76
CA GLU A 125 1.73 1.77 5.25
C GLU A 125 1.59 2.48 3.90
N LEU A 126 2.43 3.48 3.69
CA LEU A 126 2.71 4.05 2.38
C LEU A 126 4.22 4.22 2.31
N GLN A 127 4.86 3.41 1.49
CA GLN A 127 6.31 3.33 1.44
C GLN A 127 6.79 3.48 0.00
N VAL A 128 7.86 4.24 -0.18
CA VAL A 128 8.53 4.46 -1.47
C VAL A 128 10.00 4.12 -1.28
N ALA A 129 10.54 3.26 -2.15
CA ALA A 129 11.95 2.92 -2.21
C ALA A 129 12.79 4.19 -2.41
N GLU A 130 13.96 4.24 -1.79
CA GLU A 130 14.78 5.45 -1.71
C GLU A 130 15.08 6.09 -3.08
N ASP A 131 15.37 5.26 -4.09
CA ASP A 131 15.68 5.65 -5.47
C ASP A 131 14.46 6.06 -6.30
N ALA A 132 13.24 5.85 -5.79
CA ALA A 132 11.97 6.20 -6.42
C ALA A 132 11.23 7.35 -5.70
N ARG A 133 11.84 7.94 -4.66
CA ARG A 133 11.27 9.09 -3.93
C ARG A 133 11.30 10.37 -4.77
N ARG A 134 10.47 11.34 -4.37
CA ARG A 134 10.33 12.65 -5.03
C ARG A 134 9.89 12.58 -6.50
N CYS A 135 9.39 11.43 -6.96
CA CYS A 135 8.79 11.25 -8.29
C CYS A 135 7.24 11.31 -8.28
N GLY A 136 6.61 11.80 -7.21
CA GLY A 136 5.14 11.92 -7.14
C GLY A 136 4.36 10.64 -6.81
N LEU A 137 5.03 9.49 -6.66
CA LEU A 137 4.38 8.19 -6.38
C LEU A 137 3.51 8.18 -5.11
N GLY A 138 3.96 8.81 -4.02
CA GLY A 138 3.17 8.87 -2.79
C GLY A 138 1.84 9.62 -2.96
N ARG A 139 1.84 10.68 -3.77
CA ARG A 139 0.60 11.43 -4.09
C ARG A 139 -0.36 10.55 -4.90
N LEU A 140 0.14 9.82 -5.90
CA LEU A 140 -0.69 8.90 -6.70
C LEU A 140 -1.28 7.77 -5.86
N LEU A 141 -0.47 7.14 -5.01
CA LEU A 141 -0.96 6.09 -4.11
C LEU A 141 -2.06 6.60 -3.18
N THR A 142 -1.92 7.81 -2.64
CA THR A 142 -2.95 8.43 -1.80
C THR A 142 -4.22 8.74 -2.58
N GLN A 143 -4.10 9.21 -3.83
CA GLN A 143 -5.25 9.41 -4.71
C GLN A 143 -5.97 8.09 -4.99
N MET A 144 -5.24 7.03 -5.32
CA MET A 144 -5.80 5.71 -5.57
C MET A 144 -6.57 5.15 -4.37
N LEU A 145 -6.07 5.36 -3.14
CA LEU A 145 -6.82 4.98 -1.94
C LEU A 145 -8.12 5.77 -1.79
N SER A 146 -8.11 7.05 -2.18
CA SER A 146 -9.31 7.89 -2.15
C SER A 146 -10.34 7.43 -3.18
N ASP A 147 -9.88 7.09 -4.39
CA ASP A 147 -10.72 6.57 -5.47
C ASP A 147 -11.33 5.21 -5.11
N ILE A 148 -10.53 4.29 -4.54
CA ILE A 148 -11.00 3.02 -3.98
C ILE A 148 -12.03 3.28 -2.88
N GLY A 149 -11.74 4.19 -1.94
CA GLY A 149 -12.65 4.52 -0.85
C GLY A 149 -14.01 5.00 -1.35
N ALA A 150 -14.01 5.98 -2.27
CA ALA A 150 -15.22 6.53 -2.86
C ALA A 150 -16.05 5.45 -3.57
N GLN A 151 -15.42 4.60 -4.37
CA GLN A 151 -16.11 3.53 -5.10
C GLN A 151 -16.70 2.45 -4.18
N TRP A 152 -16.08 2.21 -3.02
CA TRP A 152 -16.49 1.16 -2.07
C TRP A 152 -17.30 1.67 -0.88
N GLY A 153 -17.75 2.93 -0.92
CA GLY A 153 -18.63 3.51 0.09
C GLY A 153 -17.92 3.88 1.40
N MET A 154 -16.61 4.08 1.36
CA MET A 154 -15.84 4.61 2.48
C MET A 154 -15.92 6.14 2.48
N THR A 155 -16.01 6.71 3.67
CA THR A 155 -16.20 8.16 3.87
C THR A 155 -14.90 8.94 3.83
N LYS A 156 -13.77 8.31 4.14
CA LYS A 156 -12.44 8.94 4.16
C LYS A 156 -11.31 7.90 4.12
N VAL A 157 -10.12 8.41 3.82
CA VAL A 157 -8.85 7.69 4.03
C VAL A 157 -8.25 8.15 5.36
N MET A 158 -7.84 7.20 6.21
CA MET A 158 -7.15 7.45 7.47
C MET A 158 -5.74 6.85 7.44
N LEU A 159 -4.81 7.47 8.16
CA LEU A 159 -3.46 6.96 8.36
C LEU A 159 -2.91 7.49 9.69
N THR A 160 -1.91 6.80 10.23
CA THR A 160 -1.15 7.25 11.40
C THR A 160 0.28 7.55 11.00
N VAL A 161 0.81 8.68 11.46
CA VAL A 161 2.19 9.12 11.18
C VAL A 161 2.92 9.36 12.50
N PHE A 162 4.18 8.90 12.58
CA PHE A 162 5.03 9.25 13.72
C PHE A 162 5.29 10.76 13.74
N LYS A 163 5.24 11.38 14.92
CA LYS A 163 5.52 12.82 15.08
C LYS A 163 6.90 13.27 14.55
N GLY A 164 7.86 12.34 14.37
CA GLY A 164 9.18 12.61 13.78
C GLY A 164 9.25 12.57 12.25
N PHE A 165 8.16 12.24 11.55
CA PHE A 165 8.05 12.40 10.09
C PHE A 165 7.78 13.87 9.76
N THR A 166 8.82 14.70 9.80
CA THR A 166 8.79 16.03 9.19
C THR A 166 9.45 15.97 7.82
N SER A 167 8.76 16.47 6.80
CA SER A 167 9.31 16.73 5.46
C SER A 167 10.58 17.57 5.57
N LEU A 168 11.73 16.99 5.19
CA LEU A 168 12.85 17.76 4.66
C LEU A 168 12.53 18.23 3.24
#